data_AF-A0A925TZB5-F1
#
_entry.id   AF-A0A925TZB5-F1
#
_cell.length_a   1.000
_cell.length_b   1.000
_cell.length_c   1.000
_cell.angle_alpha   90.00
_cell.angle_beta   90.00
_cell.angle_gamma   90.00
#
_symmetry.space_group_name_H-M   'P 1'
#
loop_
_entity.id
_entity.type
_entity.pdbx_description
1 polymer ?
#
loop_
_entity_poly.entity_id
_entity_poly.type
_entity_poly.pdbx_seq_one_letter_code
_entity_poly.pdbx_strand_id
1 'polypeptide(L)' 'MNNSSKRIGRPPVREAKLKDGFYVEIRNRGAKERGIKIHCANEKELELLKARYGTTKDIVVLGEYKDNEKV' A
#
# COMPACT_ATOMS: atom_id res chain seq x y z
N MET A 1 0.64 49.90 7.79
CA MET A 1 1.11 48.81 6.91
C MET A 1 2.23 48.11 7.66
N ASN A 2 2.13 46.85 8.11
CA ASN A 2 1.94 45.65 7.29
C ASN A 2 1.26 44.52 8.07
N ASN A 3 0.16 44.03 7.50
CA ASN A 3 -0.48 42.77 7.84
C ASN A 3 0.40 41.61 7.38
N SER A 4 0.87 40.77 8.31
CA SER A 4 1.49 39.48 7.98
C SER A 4 0.82 38.37 8.77
N SER A 5 -0.39 38.01 8.34
CA SER A 5 -1.15 36.86 8.85
C SER A 5 -0.37 35.57 8.58
N LYS A 6 0.42 35.12 9.57
CA LYS A 6 1.11 33.84 9.53
C LYS A 6 0.08 32.70 9.69
N ARG A 7 -0.48 32.24 8.57
CA ARG A 7 -1.37 31.08 8.51
C ARG A 7 -0.57 29.78 8.72
N ILE A 8 -0.36 29.36 9.96
CA ILE A 8 0.10 27.99 10.26
C ILE A 8 -1.15 27.12 10.50
N GLY A 9 -1.94 26.90 9.46
CA GLY A 9 -3.26 26.23 9.58
C GLY A 9 -3.39 24.92 8.81
N ARG A 10 -2.46 24.61 7.89
CA ARG A 10 -2.42 23.33 7.19
C ARG A 10 -1.00 22.77 7.29
N PRO A 11 -0.80 21.55 7.83
CA PRO A 11 0.52 20.93 7.81
C PRO A 11 1.05 20.84 6.38
N PRO A 12 2.37 20.96 6.17
CA PRO A 12 2.96 20.76 4.84
C PRO A 12 2.55 19.39 4.32
N VAL A 13 2.10 19.34 3.06
CA VAL A 13 1.79 18.08 2.37
C VAL A 13 3.13 17.37 2.13
N ARG A 14 3.51 16.49 3.06
CA ARG A 14 4.64 15.58 2.86
C ARG A 14 4.18 14.46 1.92
N GLU A 15 5.04 14.10 0.99
CA GLU A 15 4.81 12.94 0.13
C GLU A 15 4.67 11.68 0.98
N ALA A 16 3.67 10.84 0.66
CA ALA A 16 3.44 9.60 1.37
C ALA A 16 4.55 8.61 1.02
N LYS A 17 5.46 8.37 1.96
CA LYS A 17 6.49 7.33 1.83
C LYS A 17 5.84 5.95 1.87
N LEU A 18 6.24 5.09 0.94
CA LEU A 18 5.84 3.69 0.99
C LEU A 18 6.63 2.99 2.10
N LYS A 19 5.99 2.02 2.74
CA LYS A 19 6.64 1.20 3.76
C LYS A 19 7.39 0.08 3.08
N ASP A 20 8.49 -0.34 3.68
CA ASP A 20 9.21 -1.52 3.23
C ASP A 20 8.32 -2.77 3.35
N GLY A 21 8.42 -3.66 2.36
CA GLY A 21 7.69 -4.92 2.31
C GLY A 21 6.88 -5.10 1.02
N PHE A 22 5.95 -6.04 1.04
CA PHE A 22 5.20 -6.48 -0.13
C PHE A 22 3.85 -5.78 -0.20
N TYR A 23 3.54 -5.23 -1.36
CA TYR A 23 2.20 -4.73 -1.67
C TYR A 23 1.47 -5.74 -2.52
N VAL A 24 0.27 -6.10 -2.08
CA VAL A 24 -0.53 -7.16 -2.67
C VAL A 24 -1.94 -6.63 -2.94
N GLU A 25 -2.48 -6.93 -4.10
CA GLU A 25 -3.89 -6.73 -4.41
C GLU A 25 -4.64 -8.06 -4.32
N ILE A 26 -5.73 -8.07 -3.57
CA ILE A 26 -6.63 -9.22 -3.45
C ILE A 26 -7.97 -8.86 -4.06
N ARG A 27 -8.45 -9.69 -5.00
CA ARG A 27 -9.77 -9.54 -5.62
C ARG A 27 -10.54 -10.86 -5.64
N ASN A 28 -11.86 -10.78 -5.80
CA ASN A 28 -12.67 -11.98 -6.00
C ASN A 28 -12.31 -12.61 -7.35
N ARG A 29 -12.38 -13.94 -7.44
CA ARG A 29 -12.09 -14.66 -8.68
C ARG A 29 -13.07 -14.24 -9.79
N GLY A 30 -12.52 -13.91 -10.95
CA GLY A 30 -13.29 -13.42 -12.10
C GLY A 30 -13.73 -11.94 -12.01
N ALA A 31 -13.35 -11.22 -10.94
CA ALA A 31 -13.61 -9.79 -10.85
C ALA A 31 -12.77 -9.02 -11.88
N LYS A 32 -13.44 -8.16 -12.66
CA LYS A 32 -12.80 -7.27 -13.65
C LYS A 32 -12.28 -5.98 -13.02
N GLU A 33 -12.86 -5.60 -11.89
CA GLU A 33 -12.51 -4.41 -11.12
C GLU A 33 -11.31 -4.64 -10.19
N ARG A 34 -10.68 -3.54 -9.76
CA ARG A 34 -9.51 -3.55 -8.89
C ARG A 34 -9.85 -4.09 -7.51
N GLY A 35 -8.91 -4.84 -6.93
CA GLY A 35 -9.05 -5.42 -5.60
C GLY A 35 -8.67 -4.51 -4.45
N ILE A 36 -8.67 -5.08 -3.24
CA ILE A 36 -8.19 -4.44 -2.01
C ILE A 36 -6.66 -4.56 -1.97
N LYS A 37 -5.98 -3.44 -1.70
CA LYS A 37 -4.52 -3.41 -1.53
C LYS A 37 -4.14 -3.61 -0.07
N ILE A 38 -3.22 -4.53 0.18
CA ILE A 38 -2.72 -4.90 1.50
C ILE A 38 -1.19 -4.78 1.49
N HIS A 39 -0.63 -4.27 2.58
CA HIS A 39 0.80 -4.25 2.84
C HIS A 39 1.15 -5.42 3.77
N CYS A 40 2.18 -6.18 3.40
CA CYS A 40 2.78 -7.24 4.20
C CYS A 40 4.22 -6.83 4.52
N ALA A 41 4.60 -6.80 5.79
CA ALA A 41 5.92 -6.28 6.16
C ALA A 41 7.06 -7.25 5.78
N ASN A 42 6.76 -8.53 5.64
CA ASN A 42 7.74 -9.58 5.33
C ASN A 42 7.11 -10.71 4.49
N GLU A 43 7.97 -11.61 4.00
CA GLU A 43 7.57 -12.74 3.16
C GLU A 43 6.62 -13.71 3.87
N LYS A 44 6.82 -13.95 5.17
CA LYS A 44 5.94 -14.84 5.96
C LYS A 44 4.50 -14.35 6.01
N GLU A 45 4.30 -13.04 6.15
CA GLU A 45 2.96 -12.45 6.07
C GLU A 45 2.34 -12.61 4.68
N LEU A 46 3.14 -12.44 3.63
CA LEU A 46 2.70 -12.67 2.25
C LEU A 46 2.29 -14.13 2.03
N GLU A 47 3.07 -15.09 2.54
CA GLU A 47 2.76 -16.52 2.45
C GLU A 47 1.48 -16.87 3.21
N LEU A 48 1.31 -16.35 4.43
CA LEU A 48 0.09 -16.56 5.20
C LEU A 48 -1.14 -15.96 4.51
N LEU A 49 -0.99 -14.80 3.87
CA LEU A 49 -2.04 -14.15 3.09
C LEU A 49 -2.42 -15.00 1.86
N LYS A 50 -1.42 -15.55 1.16
CA LYS A 50 -1.63 -16.49 0.05
C LYS A 50 -2.34 -17.75 0.51
N ALA A 51 -1.93 -18.34 1.62
CA ALA A 51 -2.56 -19.54 2.18
C ALA A 51 -4.03 -19.28 2.59
N ARG A 52 -4.31 -18.12 3.20
CA ARG A 52 -5.64 -17.77 3.70
C ARG A 52 -6.65 -17.48 2.58
N TYR A 53 -6.22 -16.73 1.56
CA TYR A 53 -7.14 -16.21 0.54
C TYR A 53 -7.00 -16.88 -0.82
N GLY A 54 -5.91 -17.60 -1.09
CA GLY A 54 -5.59 -18.15 -2.41
C GLY A 54 -6.63 -19.16 -2.92
N THR A 55 -7.36 -19.83 -2.02
CA THR A 55 -8.42 -20.78 -2.39
C THR A 55 -9.66 -20.12 -2.98
N THR A 56 -9.95 -18.86 -2.64
CA THR A 56 -11.21 -18.18 -3.03
C THR A 56 -11.01 -16.88 -3.78
N LYS A 57 -9.82 -16.27 -3.68
CA LYS A 57 -9.50 -14.97 -4.24
C LYS A 57 -8.32 -15.08 -5.20
N ASP A 58 -8.26 -14.14 -6.13
CA ASP A 58 -7.08 -13.88 -6.94
C ASP A 58 -6.17 -12.92 -6.18
N ILE A 59 -4.90 -13.28 -6.07
CA ILE A 59 -3.90 -12.54 -5.32
C ILE A 59 -2.81 -12.10 -6.31
N VAL A 60 -2.63 -10.79 -6.44
CA VAL A 60 -1.66 -10.17 -7.35
C VAL A 60 -0.62 -9.43 -6.52
N VAL A 61 0.64 -9.85 -6.61
CA VAL A 61 1.75 -9.13 -5.95
C VAL A 61 2.13 -7.94 -6.81
N LEU A 62 1.97 -6.72 -6.29
CA LEU A 62 2.26 -5.47 -6.99
C LEU A 62 3.77 -5.15 -6.98
N GLY A 63 4.48 -5.64 -5.98
CA GLY A 63 5.93 -5.50 -5.84
C GLY A 63 6.38 -5.57 -4.38
N GLU A 64 7.66 -5.85 -4.19
CA GLU A 64 8.37 -5.58 -2.95
C GLU A 64 8.93 -4.15 -3.02
N TYR A 65 8.82 -3.39 -1.93
CA TYR A 65 9.44 -2.08 -1.81
C TYR A 65 10.48 -2.11 -0.71
N LYS A 66 11.65 -1.53 -0.98
CA LYS A 66 12.72 -1.27 -0.01
C LYS A 66 13.23 0.15 -0.21
N ASP A 67 13.34 0.91 0.88
CA ASP A 67 13.78 2.31 0.88
C ASP A 67 12.99 3.22 -0.06
N ASN A 68 11.68 2.97 -0.22
CA ASN A 68 10.77 3.64 -1.18
C ASN A 68 10.96 3.27 -2.66
N GLU A 69 11.89 2.38 -2.98
CA GLU A 69 12.08 1.87 -4.33
C GLU A 69 11.50 0.47 -4.48
N LYS A 70 10.96 0.16 -5.66
CA LYS A 70 10.48 -1.19 -5.98
C LYS A 70 11.69 -2.08 -6.32
N VAL A 71 11.77 -3.24 -5.68
CA VAL A 71 12.79 -4.28 -5.92
C VAL A 71 12.37 -5.22 -7.04
#